data_AF-A0A9P8FB89-F1
#
_entry.id   AF-A0A9P8FB89-F1
#
_cell.length_a   1.000
_cell.length_b   1.000
_cell.length_c   1.000
_cell.angle_alpha   90.00
_cell.angle_beta   90.00
_cell.angle_gamma   90.00
#
_symmetry.space_group_name_H-M   'P 1'
#
loop_
_entity.id
_entity.type
_entity.pdbx_description
1 polymer ?
#
loop_
_entity_poly.entity_id
_entity_poly.type
_entity_poly.pdbx_seq_one_letter_code
_entity_poly.pdbx_strand_id
1 'polypeptide(L)'
;MALPAIFRMLRPKTFLYLISLRTGTEMIALTLLINKVSGIYGLLAILTGYHLSWLQLTMYIYSIGVLAALCYLSPHIKRQSPLQCLALAWLYVIDSLINASYTALFGTTWFLMLARHINDAAPSDDSKLPGGAMMNDTAGFTSPEVNASRVEVVATPAM
;
A
#
# COMPACT_ATOMS: atom_id res chain seq x y z
N MET A 1 -41.08 16.19 -5.15
CA MET A 1 -40.09 17.23 -5.46
C MET A 1 -39.13 16.66 -6.52
N ALA A 2 -39.27 17.07 -7.78
CA ALA A 2 -38.48 16.52 -8.89
C ALA A 2 -37.07 17.16 -8.89
N LEU A 3 -36.03 16.33 -8.87
CA LEU A 3 -34.64 16.79 -8.96
C LEU A 3 -34.40 17.51 -10.31
N PRO A 4 -33.63 18.61 -10.35
CA PRO A 4 -33.37 19.38 -11.57
C PRO A 4 -32.82 18.49 -12.70
N ALA A 5 -33.25 18.74 -13.94
CA ALA A 5 -32.86 17.94 -15.13
C ALA A 5 -31.33 17.82 -15.32
N ILE A 6 -30.57 18.81 -14.84
CA ILE A 6 -29.09 18.82 -14.82
C ILE A 6 -28.51 17.63 -14.04
N PHE A 7 -29.07 17.28 -12.88
CA PHE A 7 -28.63 16.11 -12.11
C PHE A 7 -28.95 14.78 -12.79
N ARG A 8 -29.95 14.76 -13.68
CA ARG A 8 -30.33 13.58 -14.46
C ARG A 8 -29.40 13.37 -15.66
N MET A 9 -28.82 14.44 -16.18
CA MET A 9 -27.87 14.43 -17.31
C MET A 9 -26.44 14.03 -16.87
N LEU A 10 -26.05 14.37 -15.64
CA LEU A 10 -24.76 13.99 -15.05
C LEU A 10 -24.69 12.54 -14.56
N ARG A 11 -25.79 11.77 -14.62
CA ARG A 11 -25.80 10.39 -14.13
C ARG A 11 -25.05 9.49 -15.12
N PRO A 12 -23.84 9.02 -14.80
CA PRO A 12 -23.12 8.12 -15.69
C PRO A 12 -23.96 6.85 -15.85
N LYS A 13 -24.10 6.33 -17.07
CA LYS A 13 -24.80 5.06 -17.32
C LYS A 13 -23.82 3.90 -17.53
N THR A 14 -22.57 4.22 -17.83
CA THR A 14 -21.50 3.29 -18.15
C THR A 14 -20.25 3.67 -17.35
N PHE A 15 -19.46 2.67 -16.96
CA PHE A 15 -18.15 2.85 -16.36
C PHE A 15 -17.11 2.90 -17.47
N LEU A 16 -16.28 3.95 -17.48
CA LEU A 16 -15.29 4.25 -18.53
C LEU A 16 -15.86 4.21 -19.95
N TYR A 17 -17.16 4.47 -20.11
CA TYR A 17 -17.89 4.38 -21.38
C TYR A 17 -17.96 2.98 -22.03
N LEU A 18 -17.27 1.98 -21.48
CA LEU A 18 -17.08 0.65 -22.10
C LEU A 18 -17.85 -0.47 -21.39
N ILE A 19 -18.03 -0.38 -20.07
CA ILE A 19 -18.62 -1.47 -19.28
C ILE A 19 -19.78 -1.00 -18.39
N SER A 20 -20.56 -1.95 -17.88
CA SER A 20 -21.67 -1.61 -16.96
C SER A 20 -21.12 -1.06 -15.64
N LEU A 21 -21.85 -0.12 -15.01
CA LEU A 21 -21.47 0.43 -13.69
C LEU A 21 -21.28 -0.67 -12.64
N ARG A 22 -22.12 -1.70 -12.66
CA ARG A 22 -22.02 -2.85 -11.75
C ARG A 22 -20.68 -3.57 -11.93
N THR A 23 -20.34 -3.91 -13.17
CA THR A 23 -19.09 -4.59 -13.51
C THR A 23 -17.88 -3.74 -13.12
N GLY A 24 -17.95 -2.42 -13.35
CA GLY A 24 -16.92 -1.48 -12.91
C GLY A 24 -16.75 -1.46 -11.39
N THR A 25 -17.84 -1.39 -10.63
CA THR A 25 -17.78 -1.45 -9.16
C THR A 25 -17.22 -2.79 -8.65
N GLU A 26 -17.61 -3.91 -9.27
CA GLU A 26 -17.06 -5.23 -8.92
C GLU A 26 -15.56 -5.30 -9.20
N MET A 27 -15.09 -4.80 -10.35
CA MET A 27 -13.67 -4.71 -10.68
C MET A 27 -12.88 -3.89 -9.66
N ILE A 28 -13.39 -2.70 -9.30
CA ILE A 28 -12.76 -1.85 -8.27
C ILE A 28 -12.69 -2.57 -6.93
N ALA A 29 -13.79 -3.21 -6.51
CA ALA A 29 -13.84 -3.96 -5.26
C ALA A 29 -12.87 -5.15 -5.25
N LEU A 30 -12.71 -5.86 -6.38
CA LEU A 30 -11.75 -6.94 -6.54
C LEU A 30 -10.30 -6.44 -6.49
N THR A 31 -9.99 -5.32 -7.16
CA THR A 31 -8.67 -4.70 -7.07
C THR A 31 -8.34 -4.28 -5.64
N LEU A 32 -9.32 -3.69 -4.93
CA LEU A 32 -9.15 -3.33 -3.52
C LEU A 32 -8.94 -4.57 -2.66
N LEU A 33 -9.69 -5.65 -2.89
CA LEU A 33 -9.53 -6.91 -2.18
C LEU A 33 -8.12 -7.50 -2.37
N ILE A 34 -7.61 -7.54 -3.60
CA ILE A 34 -6.24 -8.02 -3.89
C ILE A 34 -5.20 -7.15 -3.16
N ASN A 35 -5.37 -5.82 -3.19
CA ASN A 35 -4.51 -4.89 -2.47
C ASN A 35 -4.49 -5.21 -0.96
N LYS A 36 -5.65 -5.49 -0.35
CA LYS A 36 -5.73 -5.79 1.08
C LYS A 36 -5.20 -7.18 1.45
N VAL A 37 -5.42 -8.18 0.60
CA VAL A 37 -4.82 -9.52 0.77
C VAL A 37 -3.30 -9.45 0.69
N SER A 38 -2.73 -8.59 -0.16
CA SER A 38 -1.28 -8.40 -0.21
C SER A 38 -0.70 -7.93 1.14
N GLY A 39 -1.46 -7.13 1.91
CA GLY A 39 -1.09 -6.70 3.25
C GLY A 39 -1.02 -7.82 4.28
N ILE A 40 -1.73 -8.94 4.08
CA ILE A 40 -1.64 -10.12 4.96
C ILE A 40 -0.25 -10.72 4.89
N TYR A 41 0.37 -10.78 3.71
CA TYR A 41 1.74 -11.26 3.56
C TYR A 41 2.75 -10.37 4.31
N GLY A 42 2.50 -9.06 4.38
CA GLY A 42 3.29 -8.14 5.22
C GLY A 42 3.18 -8.48 6.71
N LEU A 43 2.02 -8.96 7.18
CA LEU A 43 1.86 -9.42 8.56
C LEU A 43 2.55 -10.76 8.82
N LEU A 44 2.60 -11.66 7.83
CA LEU A 44 3.31 -12.94 7.93
C LEU A 44 4.82 -12.74 8.12
N ALA A 45 5.40 -11.63 7.63
CA ALA A 45 6.81 -11.31 7.86
C ALA A 45 7.16 -11.20 9.37
N ILE A 46 6.20 -10.79 10.21
CA ILE A 46 6.40 -10.76 11.67
C ILE A 46 6.65 -12.17 12.20
N LEU A 47 5.93 -13.18 11.68
CA LEU A 47 6.07 -14.57 12.11
C LEU A 47 7.40 -15.19 11.69
N THR A 48 8.04 -14.66 10.64
CA THR A 48 9.38 -15.10 10.21
C THR A 48 10.51 -14.45 10.99
N GLY A 49 10.21 -13.66 12.03
CA GLY A 49 11.20 -12.98 12.86
C GLY A 49 11.61 -11.60 12.34
N TYR A 50 10.87 -11.04 11.38
CA TYR A 50 11.18 -9.73 10.84
C TYR A 50 10.69 -8.61 11.78
N HIS A 51 11.57 -7.65 12.09
CA HIS A 51 11.27 -6.54 12.98
C HIS A 51 10.51 -5.44 12.24
N LEU A 52 9.19 -5.42 12.43
CA LEU A 52 8.29 -4.47 11.76
C LEU A 52 8.20 -3.15 12.53
N SER A 53 8.30 -2.03 11.81
CA SER A 53 8.13 -0.70 12.40
C SER A 53 6.68 -0.49 12.86
N TRP A 54 6.50 0.27 13.94
CA TRP A 54 5.18 0.59 14.50
C TRP A 54 4.21 1.18 13.45
N LEU A 55 4.70 2.05 12.56
CA LEU A 55 3.89 2.64 11.48
C LEU A 55 3.33 1.59 10.52
N GLN A 56 4.17 0.63 10.10
CA GLN A 56 3.76 -0.43 9.19
C GLN A 56 2.80 -1.42 9.86
N LEU A 57 3.01 -1.70 11.16
CA LEU A 57 2.08 -2.52 11.93
C LEU A 57 0.68 -1.90 11.95
N THR A 58 0.58 -0.59 12.23
CA THR A 58 -0.71 0.11 12.23
C THR A 58 -1.39 0.10 10.85
N MET A 59 -0.61 0.25 9.78
CA MET A 59 -1.10 0.15 8.40
C MET A 59 -1.66 -1.26 8.10
N TYR A 60 -0.98 -2.32 8.51
CA TYR A 60 -1.44 -3.68 8.28
C TYR A 60 -2.67 -4.06 9.10
N ILE A 61 -2.74 -3.66 10.38
CA ILE A 61 -3.93 -3.88 11.22
C ILE A 61 -5.15 -3.16 10.62
N TYR A 62 -4.98 -1.92 10.19
CA TYR A 62 -6.04 -1.18 9.48
C TYR A 62 -6.50 -1.92 8.22
N SER A 63 -5.56 -2.42 7.42
CA SER A 63 -5.82 -3.17 6.20
C SER A 63 -6.68 -4.43 6.42
N ILE A 64 -6.47 -5.14 7.54
CA ILE A 64 -7.30 -6.30 7.94
C ILE A 64 -8.75 -5.89 8.23
N GLY A 65 -8.95 -4.77 8.92
CA GLY A 65 -10.29 -4.24 9.18
C GLY A 65 -11.03 -3.88 7.89
N VAL A 66 -10.33 -3.24 6.95
CA VAL A 66 -10.88 -2.91 5.62
C VAL A 66 -11.19 -4.17 4.81
N LEU A 67 -10.34 -5.20 4.89
CA LEU A 67 -10.57 -6.48 4.22
C LEU A 67 -11.83 -7.18 4.76
N ALA A 68 -12.01 -7.23 6.07
CA ALA A 68 -13.19 -7.82 6.70
C ALA A 68 -14.47 -7.09 6.26
N ALA A 69 -14.45 -5.76 6.25
CA ALA A 69 -15.55 -4.94 5.77
C ALA A 69 -15.81 -5.15 4.26
N LEU A 70 -14.77 -5.27 3.44
CA LEU A 70 -14.91 -5.60 2.01
C LEU A 70 -15.58 -6.95 1.79
N CYS A 71 -15.13 -8.01 2.48
CA CYS A 71 -15.72 -9.33 2.37
C CYS A 71 -17.20 -9.34 2.79
N TYR A 72 -17.56 -8.55 3.81
CA TYR A 72 -18.94 -8.41 4.27
C TYR A 72 -19.82 -7.63 3.27
N LEU A 73 -19.33 -6.50 2.74
CA LEU A 73 -20.14 -5.61 1.90
C LEU A 73 -20.14 -6.00 0.41
N SER A 74 -19.08 -6.62 -0.11
CA SER A 74 -18.92 -6.92 -1.54
C SER A 74 -20.08 -7.74 -2.16
N PRO A 75 -20.68 -8.74 -1.47
CA PRO A 75 -21.87 -9.43 -1.98
C PRO A 75 -23.08 -8.51 -2.22
N HIS A 76 -23.17 -7.38 -1.53
CA HIS A 76 -24.27 -6.42 -1.68
C HIS A 76 -24.20 -5.62 -2.98
N ILE A 77 -23.04 -5.58 -3.66
CA ILE A 77 -22.91 -5.02 -5.01
C ILE A 77 -23.85 -5.75 -5.98
N LYS A 78 -23.97 -7.08 -5.82
CA LYS A 78 -24.86 -7.90 -6.65
C LYS A 78 -26.33 -7.65 -6.34
N ARG A 79 -26.67 -7.35 -5.09
CA ARG A 79 -28.03 -7.08 -4.62
C ARG A 79 -28.52 -5.65 -4.89
N GLN A 80 -27.67 -4.78 -5.44
CA GLN A 80 -27.95 -3.36 -5.75
C GLN A 80 -28.55 -2.57 -4.58
N SER A 81 -28.18 -2.93 -3.36
CA SER A 81 -28.70 -2.20 -2.20
C SER A 81 -28.00 -0.84 -2.09
N PRO A 82 -28.76 0.27 -2.13
CA PRO A 82 -28.21 1.60 -2.28
C PRO A 82 -27.34 2.02 -1.08
N LEU A 83 -27.73 1.65 0.15
CA LEU A 83 -26.99 2.04 1.37
C LEU A 83 -25.67 1.29 1.50
N GLN A 84 -25.65 -0.02 1.22
CA GLN A 84 -24.42 -0.80 1.28
C GLN A 84 -23.44 -0.44 0.16
N CYS A 85 -23.94 -0.12 -1.04
CA CYS A 85 -23.11 0.42 -2.12
C CYS A 85 -22.53 1.80 -1.77
N LEU A 86 -23.29 2.66 -1.09
CA LEU A 86 -22.78 3.95 -0.61
C LEU A 86 -21.71 3.77 0.47
N ALA A 87 -21.92 2.83 1.40
CA ALA A 87 -20.92 2.49 2.41
C ALA A 87 -19.63 1.95 1.78
N LEU A 88 -19.72 1.09 0.77
CA LEU A 88 -18.56 0.61 -0.01
C LEU A 88 -17.81 1.76 -0.69
N ALA A 89 -18.53 2.72 -1.27
CA ALA A 89 -17.91 3.87 -1.92
C ALA A 89 -17.13 4.73 -0.93
N TRP A 90 -17.72 5.02 0.24
CA TRP A 90 -17.03 5.77 1.30
C TRP A 90 -15.83 5.00 1.86
N LEU A 91 -15.98 3.70 2.08
CA LEU A 91 -14.87 2.84 2.50
C LEU A 91 -13.72 2.89 1.49
N TYR A 92 -14.02 2.79 0.19
CA TYR A 92 -13.00 2.90 -0.87
C TYR A 92 -12.29 4.24 -0.85
N VAL A 93 -13.01 5.36 -0.71
CA VAL A 93 -12.43 6.72 -0.68
C VAL A 93 -11.54 6.92 0.53
N ILE A 94 -12.02 6.57 1.72
CA ILE A 94 -11.27 6.72 2.97
C ILE A 94 -10.03 5.83 2.94
N ASP A 95 -10.17 4.58 2.51
CA ASP A 95 -9.05 3.65 2.39
C ASP A 95 -8.00 4.15 1.41
N SER A 96 -8.42 4.66 0.25
CA SER A 96 -7.50 5.22 -0.74
C SER A 96 -6.73 6.43 -0.19
N LEU A 97 -7.40 7.32 0.55
CA LEU A 97 -6.76 8.48 1.16
C LEU A 97 -5.74 8.08 2.24
N ILE A 98 -6.08 7.09 3.06
CA ILE A 98 -5.18 6.56 4.09
C ILE A 98 -3.97 5.88 3.44
N ASN A 99 -4.18 5.00 2.46
CA ASN A 99 -3.08 4.36 1.73
C ASN A 99 -2.20 5.41 1.03
N ALA A 100 -2.79 6.42 0.38
CA ALA A 100 -2.03 7.50 -0.25
C ALA A 100 -1.18 8.28 0.77
N SER A 101 -1.71 8.51 1.97
CA SER A 101 -0.96 9.15 3.06
C SER A 101 0.23 8.29 3.50
N TYR A 102 0.02 6.98 3.69
CA TYR A 102 1.11 6.05 3.99
C TYR A 102 2.14 5.98 2.85
N THR A 103 1.71 5.98 1.60
CA THR A 103 2.60 6.01 0.43
C THR A 103 3.43 7.29 0.40
N ALA A 104 2.83 8.45 0.70
CA ALA A 104 3.53 9.72 0.76
C ALA A 104 4.56 9.76 1.90
N LEU A 105 4.19 9.25 3.09
CA LEU A 105 5.10 9.13 4.24
C LEU A 105 6.27 8.21 3.91
N PHE A 106 5.99 7.02 3.35
CA PHE A 106 7.01 6.07 2.90
C PHE A 106 7.97 6.72 1.90
N GLY A 107 7.43 7.35 0.85
CA GLY A 107 8.23 8.00 -0.18
C GLY A 107 9.11 9.12 0.40
N THR A 108 8.57 9.95 1.28
CA THR A 108 9.32 11.04 1.92
C THR A 108 10.47 10.51 2.77
N THR A 109 10.21 9.50 3.61
CA THR A 109 11.27 8.88 4.43
C THR A 109 12.35 8.26 3.54
N TRP A 110 11.94 7.55 2.48
CA TRP A 110 12.85 6.90 1.55
C TRP A 110 13.77 7.92 0.85
N PHE A 111 13.22 9.03 0.35
CA PHE A 111 14.00 10.09 -0.28
C PHE A 111 14.94 10.80 0.72
N LEU A 112 14.49 11.03 1.96
CA LEU A 112 15.34 11.60 3.01
C LEU A 112 16.51 10.69 3.36
N MET A 113 16.26 9.38 3.45
CA MET A 113 17.30 8.38 3.69
C MET A 113 18.31 8.36 2.54
N LEU A 114 17.83 8.29 1.29
CA LEU A 114 18.69 8.35 0.11
C LEU A 114 19.56 9.62 0.08
N ALA A 115 18.98 10.78 0.38
CA ALA A 115 19.72 12.04 0.40
C ALA A 115 20.80 12.09 1.48
N ARG A 116 20.59 11.43 2.63
CA ARG A 116 21.58 11.32 3.70
C ARG A 116 22.74 10.43 3.30
N HIS A 117 22.49 9.26 2.71
CA HIS A 117 23.57 8.37 2.25
C HIS A 117 24.42 8.96 1.12
N ILE A 118 23.84 9.85 0.30
CA ILE A 118 24.61 10.54 -0.76
C ILE A 118 25.52 11.64 -0.17
N ASN A 119 25.08 12.35 0.88
CA ASN A 119 25.80 13.52 1.40
C ASN A 119 26.73 13.21 2.59
N ASP A 120 26.38 12.24 3.43
CA ASP A 120 27.13 11.92 4.64
C ASP A 120 27.94 10.62 4.44
N ALA A 121 29.27 10.72 4.46
CA ALA A 121 30.18 9.57 4.42
C ALA A 121 30.23 8.77 5.74
N ALA A 122 29.49 9.19 6.76
CA ALA A 122 29.43 8.57 8.08
C ALA A 122 28.05 7.92 8.30
N PRO A 123 27.97 6.78 9.02
CA PRO A 123 26.71 6.09 9.25
C PRO A 123 25.74 7.00 10.03
N SER A 124 24.66 7.42 9.36
CA SER A 124 23.55 8.12 9.99
C SER A 124 22.66 7.14 10.75
N ASP A 125 22.18 7.55 11.93
CA ASP A 125 21.23 6.76 12.71
C ASP A 125 19.82 6.85 12.08
N ASP A 126 19.61 6.06 11.03
CA ASP A 126 18.36 6.04 10.26
C ASP A 126 17.18 5.44 11.03
N SER A 127 17.44 4.85 12.21
CA SER A 127 16.40 4.38 13.13
C SER A 127 15.49 5.50 13.63
N LYS A 128 15.95 6.76 13.58
CA LYS A 128 15.19 7.95 13.97
C LYS A 128 14.12 8.35 12.97
N LEU A 129 14.19 7.85 11.74
CA LEU A 129 13.17 8.11 10.73
C LEU A 129 11.97 7.15 10.90
N PRO A 130 10.73 7.62 10.71
CA PRO A 130 9.56 6.76 10.79
C PRO A 130 9.62 5.67 9.70
N GLY A 131 9.82 4.41 10.11
CA GLY A 131 10.03 3.28 9.19
C GLY A 131 11.45 3.15 8.63
N GLY A 132 12.40 4.00 9.05
CA GLY A 132 13.76 4.07 8.51
C GLY A 132 14.61 2.83 8.78
N ALA A 133 14.53 2.25 9.99
CA ALA A 133 15.22 0.99 10.31
C ALA A 133 14.84 -0.15 9.36
N MET A 134 13.53 -0.30 9.09
CA MET A 134 13.02 -1.34 8.20
C MET A 134 13.36 -1.08 6.73
N MET A 135 13.38 0.19 6.32
CA MET A 135 13.87 0.58 5.00
C MET A 135 15.35 0.25 4.83
N ASN A 136 16.19 0.47 5.84
CA ASN A 136 17.61 0.12 5.79
C ASN A 136 17.83 -1.38 5.55
N ASP A 137 17.12 -2.21 6.33
CA ASP A 137 17.25 -3.66 6.29
C ASP A 137 16.74 -4.27 4.96
N THR A 138 15.82 -3.58 4.26
CA THR A 138 15.23 -4.06 2.99
C THR A 138 15.90 -3.47 1.76
N ALA A 139 16.37 -2.22 1.85
CA ALA A 139 16.87 -1.45 0.71
C ALA A 139 18.15 -2.06 0.13
N GLY A 140 19.05 -2.60 0.96
CA GLY A 140 20.32 -3.19 0.52
C GLY A 140 21.29 -2.21 -0.16
N PHE A 141 20.92 -0.94 -0.33
CA PHE A 141 21.74 0.12 -0.94
C PHE A 141 22.13 1.23 0.04
N THR A 142 21.56 1.23 1.24
CA THR A 142 21.71 2.29 2.26
C THR A 142 22.84 2.00 3.24
N SER A 143 23.17 0.73 3.49
CA SER A 143 24.28 0.33 4.36
C SER A 143 25.13 -0.75 3.68
N PRO A 144 26.42 -0.52 3.42
CA PRO A 144 27.31 -1.59 3.02
C PRO A 144 27.42 -2.62 4.15
N GLU A 145 26.97 -3.86 3.94
CA GLU A 145 27.19 -4.96 4.91
C GLU A 145 28.69 -5.23 5.16
N VAL A 146 29.52 -4.87 4.17
CA VAL A 146 30.98 -5.04 4.21
C VAL A 146 31.64 -3.71 3.90
N ASN A 147 32.43 -3.19 4.84
CA ASN A 147 33.34 -2.07 4.60
C ASN A 147 34.58 -2.59 3.83
N ALA A 148 34.37 -2.98 2.57
CA ALA A 148 35.42 -3.54 1.73
C ALA A 148 36.15 -2.42 0.99
N SER A 149 37.36 -2.11 1.45
CA SER A 149 38.28 -1.19 0.75
C SER A 149 38.99 -1.84 -0.43
N ARG A 150 39.06 -3.19 -0.47
CA ARG A 150 39.64 -3.98 -1.55
C ARG A 150 38.86 -5.29 -1.70
N VAL A 151 38.47 -5.62 -2.93
CA VAL A 151 37.91 -6.92 -3.30
C VAL A 151 38.97 -7.67 -4.08
N GLU A 152 39.44 -8.80 -3.55
CA GLU A 152 40.39 -9.67 -4.23
C GLU A 152 39.65 -10.89 -4.77
N VAL A 153 39.58 -10.99 -6.10
CA VAL A 153 38.91 -12.09 -6.79
C VAL A 153 39.92 -13.22 -6.99
N VAL A 154 39.86 -14.23 -6.11
CA VAL A 154 40.63 -15.47 -6.28
C VAL A 154 39.84 -16.39 -7.20
N ALA A 155 40.30 -16.55 -8.44
CA ALA A 155 39.71 -17.51 -9.37
C ALA A 155 40.10 -18.94 -8.96
N THR A 156 39.13 -19.73 -8.50
CA THR A 156 39.31 -21.17 -8.33
C THR A 156 39.36 -21.82 -9.71
N PRO A 157 40.44 -22.52 -10.09
CA PRO A 157 40.50 -23.19 -11.39
C PRO A 157 39.43 -24.28 -11.45
N ALA A 158 38.68 -24.31 -12.54
CA ALA A 158 37.74 -25.39 -12.82
C ALA A 158 38.52 -26.70 -13.01
N MET A 159 38.14 -27.74 -12.24
CA MET A 159 38.60 -29.12 -12.48
C MET A 159 37.98 -29.68 -13.76
#